data_AF-A0A3S5DF37-F1
#
_entry.id   AF-A0A3S5DF37-F1
#
_cell.length_a   1.000
_cell.length_b   1.000
_cell.length_c   1.000
_cell.angle_alpha   90.00
_cell.angle_beta   90.00
_cell.angle_gamma   90.00
#
_symmetry.space_group_name_H-M   'P 1'
#
loop_
_entity.id
_entity.type
_entity.pdbx_description
1 polymer ?
#
loop_
_entity_poly.entity_id
_entity_poly.type
_entity_poly.pdbx_seq_one_letter_code
_entity_poly.pdbx_strand_id
1 'polypeptide(L)'
;MDGKNVRAVIPDYTKERLLIDADVAGAGPEVQAYFAQTPLHDSVGGALEQLQVGGNVSGRLHLDIPLNGKQVAAKGEVTLNNNSLLVKPLESTLEKVSGKFTFDNGNLASDTLTANWFGQPLAVNFTTNEGRRTIRSMSA
;
A
#
# COMPACT_ATOMS: atom_id res chain seq x y z
N MET A 1 13.29 3.91 -4.96
CA MET A 1 12.17 3.19 -5.61
C MET A 1 12.46 3.10 -7.09
N ASP A 2 12.27 1.92 -7.67
CA ASP A 2 12.43 1.61 -9.09
C ASP A 2 11.09 1.12 -9.67
N GLY A 3 10.82 1.47 -10.92
CA GLY A 3 9.57 1.14 -11.63
C GLY A 3 9.88 0.46 -12.96
N LYS A 4 9.26 -0.69 -13.22
CA LYS A 4 9.46 -1.49 -14.43
C LYS A 4 8.11 -1.80 -15.08
N ASN A 5 8.18 -2.20 -16.36
CA ASN A 5 6.99 -2.56 -17.15
C ASN A 5 5.89 -1.48 -17.13
N VAL A 6 6.30 -0.20 -17.14
CA VAL A 6 5.38 0.93 -17.06
C VAL A 6 4.63 1.08 -18.38
N ARG A 7 3.30 1.03 -18.32
CA ARG A 7 2.40 1.27 -19.45
C ARG A 7 1.49 2.44 -19.13
N ALA A 8 1.46 3.43 -20.02
CA ALA A 8 0.58 4.59 -19.92
C ALA A 8 -0.33 4.65 -21.16
N VAL A 9 -1.64 4.76 -20.96
CA VAL A 9 -2.64 4.76 -22.05
C VAL A 9 -3.70 5.82 -21.78
N ILE A 10 -4.09 6.55 -22.82
CA ILE A 10 -5.33 7.34 -22.86
C ILE A 10 -6.28 6.59 -23.80
N PRO A 11 -7.20 5.76 -23.29
CA PRO A 11 -8.01 4.88 -24.15
C PRO A 11 -8.98 5.65 -25.04
N ASP A 12 -9.44 6.80 -24.54
CA ASP A 12 -10.41 7.67 -25.19
C ASP A 12 -10.08 9.11 -24.84
N TYR A 13 -9.60 9.87 -25.83
CA TYR A 13 -9.20 11.26 -25.66
C TYR A 13 -10.36 12.17 -25.25
N THR A 14 -11.61 11.77 -25.53
CA THR A 14 -12.80 12.55 -25.13
C THR A 14 -13.15 12.36 -23.65
N LYS A 15 -12.63 11.30 -23.01
CA LYS A 15 -12.87 11.01 -21.59
C LYS A 15 -11.84 11.64 -20.66
N GLU A 16 -10.76 12.20 -21.21
CA GLU A 16 -9.72 12.90 -20.46
C GLU A 16 -9.20 12.06 -19.28
N ARG A 17 -8.87 10.79 -19.51
CA ARG A 17 -8.31 9.88 -18.49
C ARG A 17 -7.01 9.28 -18.96
N LEU A 18 -6.01 9.35 -18.08
CA LEU A 18 -4.74 8.66 -18.21
C LEU A 18 -4.74 7.45 -17.29
N LEU A 19 -4.58 6.27 -17.87
CA LEU A 19 -4.39 5.01 -17.15
C LEU A 19 -2.91 4.67 -17.12
N ILE A 20 -2.39 4.34 -15.93
CA ILE A 20 -1.00 3.90 -15.76
C ILE A 20 -0.98 2.56 -15.03
N ASP A 21 -0.30 1.58 -15.61
CA ASP A 21 0.04 0.31 -14.98
C ASP A 21 1.56 0.23 -14.82
N ALA A 22 2.04 -0.19 -13.64
CA ALA A 22 3.47 -0.34 -13.39
C ALA A 22 3.77 -1.45 -12.38
N ASP A 23 4.90 -2.13 -12.58
CA ASP A 23 5.52 -2.94 -11.54
C ASP A 23 6.47 -2.04 -10.75
N VAL A 24 6.37 -2.07 -9.42
CA VAL A 24 7.14 -1.21 -8.53
C VAL A 24 7.93 -2.06 -7.56
N ALA A 25 9.19 -1.69 -7.30
CA ALA A 25 9.99 -2.25 -6.23
C ALA A 25 10.83 -1.18 -5.53
N GLY A 26 11.09 -1.35 -4.24
CA GLY A 26 11.95 -0.44 -3.49
C GLY A 26 11.93 -0.72 -2.01
N ALA A 27 12.75 0.01 -1.26
CA ALA A 27 12.67 -0.02 0.20
C ALA A 27 11.35 0.62 0.65
N GLY A 28 10.67 0.01 1.62
CA GLY A 28 9.37 0.50 2.12
C GLY A 28 9.37 1.98 2.52
N PRO A 29 10.40 2.49 3.24
CA PRO A 29 10.50 3.92 3.55
C PRO A 29 10.59 4.82 2.31
N GLU A 30 11.26 4.38 1.24
CA GLU A 30 11.34 5.14 -0.01
C GLU A 30 9.99 5.17 -0.74
N VAL A 31 9.27 4.06 -0.72
CA VAL A 31 7.92 3.98 -1.30
C VAL A 31 6.95 4.89 -0.53
N GLN A 32 7.03 4.91 0.80
CA GLN A 32 6.24 5.81 1.63
C GLN A 32 6.58 7.28 1.35
N ALA A 33 7.87 7.63 1.29
CA ALA A 33 8.32 8.98 0.97
C ALA A 33 7.88 9.43 -0.44
N TYR A 34 7.82 8.51 -1.41
CA TYR A 34 7.31 8.80 -2.75
C TYR A 34 5.84 9.18 -2.70
N PHE A 35 4.96 8.34 -2.12
CA PHE A 35 3.52 8.62 -2.06
C PHE A 35 3.19 9.88 -1.26
N ALA A 36 3.95 10.19 -0.20
CA ALA A 36 3.81 11.41 0.58
C ALA A 36 4.08 12.70 -0.22
N GLN A 37 4.79 12.61 -1.35
CA GLN A 37 5.10 13.74 -2.24
C GLN A 37 4.19 13.80 -3.47
N THR A 38 3.23 12.87 -3.60
CA THR A 38 2.30 12.81 -4.72
C THR A 38 0.91 13.34 -4.34
N PRO A 39 0.02 13.60 -5.30
CA PRO A 39 -1.39 13.87 -5.01
C PRO A 39 -2.12 12.77 -4.22
N LEU A 40 -1.53 11.57 -4.08
CA LEU A 40 -2.05 10.46 -3.26
C LEU A 40 -1.61 10.54 -1.79
N HIS A 41 -1.02 11.66 -1.35
CA HIS A 41 -0.53 11.82 0.02
C HIS A 41 -1.62 11.59 1.08
N ASP A 42 -2.82 12.15 0.90
CA ASP A 42 -3.93 12.00 1.85
C ASP A 42 -4.54 10.60 1.86
N SER A 43 -4.27 9.79 0.83
CA SER A 43 -4.83 8.45 0.67
C SER A 43 -3.81 7.36 0.98
N VAL A 44 -3.09 6.87 -0.04
CA VAL A 44 -2.05 5.84 0.09
C VAL A 44 -0.96 6.32 1.04
N GLY A 45 -0.54 7.59 0.93
CA GLY A 45 0.47 8.19 1.81
C GLY A 45 0.05 8.12 3.28
N GLY A 46 -1.17 8.59 3.59
CA GLY A 46 -1.72 8.59 4.94
C GLY A 46 -1.89 7.18 5.53
N ALA A 47 -2.22 6.19 4.70
CA ALA A 47 -2.25 4.80 5.14
C ALA A 47 -0.84 4.28 5.49
N LEU A 48 0.16 4.58 4.66
CA LEU A 48 1.56 4.22 4.89
C LEU A 48 2.21 5.02 6.03
N GLU A 49 1.63 6.15 6.44
CA GLU A 49 2.03 6.81 7.69
C GLU A 49 1.66 5.98 8.92
N GLN A 50 0.54 5.26 8.90
CA GLN A 50 0.07 4.43 10.02
C GLN A 50 0.68 3.03 10.01
N LEU A 51 0.90 2.49 8.81
CA LEU A 51 1.49 1.17 8.56
C LEU A 51 2.83 1.34 7.83
N GLN A 52 3.91 1.45 8.61
CA GLN A 52 5.23 1.65 8.04
C GLN A 52 5.88 0.29 7.76
N VAL A 53 6.11 0.03 6.48
CA VAL A 53 6.78 -1.19 6.02
C VAL A 53 8.29 -0.94 5.96
N GLY A 54 9.07 -1.80 6.61
CA GLY A 54 10.52 -1.88 6.48
C GLY A 54 10.96 -3.01 5.56
N GLY A 55 12.20 -2.95 5.07
CA GLY A 55 12.73 -3.88 4.08
C GLY A 55 12.26 -3.58 2.66
N ASN A 56 12.60 -4.47 1.72
CA ASN A 56 12.22 -4.31 0.32
C ASN A 56 10.79 -4.77 0.08
N VAL A 57 10.03 -3.98 -0.67
CA VAL A 57 8.67 -4.31 -1.11
C VAL A 57 8.64 -4.37 -2.62
N SER A 58 7.72 -5.17 -3.14
CA SER A 58 7.40 -5.20 -4.56
C SER A 58 5.89 -5.26 -4.74
N GLY A 59 5.39 -4.71 -5.83
CA GLY A 59 3.96 -4.68 -6.08
C GLY A 59 3.61 -4.19 -7.47
N ARG A 60 2.31 -4.19 -7.73
CA ARG A 60 1.73 -3.63 -8.94
C ARG A 60 0.92 -2.41 -8.59
N LEU A 61 1.03 -1.40 -9.43
CA LEU A 61 0.31 -0.14 -9.31
C LEU A 61 -0.56 0.07 -10.54
N HIS A 62 -1.82 0.42 -10.31
CA HIS A 62 -2.76 0.89 -11.32
C HIS A 62 -3.25 2.28 -10.90
N LEU A 63 -3.10 3.26 -11.79
CA LEU A 63 -3.60 4.62 -11.60
C LEU A 63 -4.66 4.94 -12.66
N ASP A 64 -5.81 5.44 -12.22
CA ASP A 64 -6.79 6.14 -13.07
C ASP A 64 -6.71 7.64 -12.72
N ILE A 65 -6.13 8.42 -13.65
CA ILE A 65 -5.86 9.85 -13.49
C ILE A 65 -6.81 10.64 -14.42
N PRO A 66 -7.84 11.30 -13.88
CA PRO A 66 -8.62 12.27 -14.62
C PRO A 66 -7.78 13.52 -14.95
N LEU A 67 -7.74 13.95 -16.21
CA LEU A 67 -7.00 15.12 -16.66
C LEU A 67 -7.75 16.45 -16.42
N ASN A 68 -8.95 16.37 -15.84
CA ASN A 68 -9.79 17.50 -15.44
C ASN A 68 -9.59 17.91 -13.96
N GLY A 69 -8.55 17.39 -13.30
CA GLY A 69 -8.21 17.75 -11.92
C GLY A 69 -9.07 17.06 -10.85
N LYS A 70 -9.93 16.11 -11.22
CA LYS A 70 -10.61 15.24 -10.24
C LYS A 70 -9.61 14.30 -9.54
N GLN A 71 -10.05 13.70 -8.45
CA GLN A 71 -9.23 12.83 -7.62
C GLN A 71 -8.67 11.64 -8.43
N VAL A 72 -7.38 11.37 -8.24
CA VAL A 72 -6.70 10.19 -8.79
C VAL A 72 -7.11 8.96 -7.99
N ALA A 73 -7.46 7.87 -8.66
CA ALA A 73 -7.66 6.58 -8.02
C ALA A 73 -6.40 5.72 -8.18
N ALA A 74 -5.90 5.18 -7.07
CA ALA A 74 -4.75 4.30 -7.03
C ALA A 74 -5.12 2.95 -6.46
N LYS A 75 -4.83 1.88 -7.20
CA LYS A 75 -5.09 0.50 -6.77
C LYS A 75 -3.85 -0.36 -6.98
N GLY A 76 -3.73 -1.42 -6.20
CA GLY A 76 -2.61 -2.33 -6.38
C GLY A 76 -2.53 -3.46 -5.38
N GLU A 77 -1.50 -4.27 -5.56
CA GLU A 77 -1.16 -5.42 -4.73
C GLU A 77 0.32 -5.31 -4.35
N VAL A 78 0.63 -5.48 -3.08
CA VAL A 78 1.98 -5.46 -2.53
C VAL A 78 2.28 -6.84 -1.96
N THR A 79 3.45 -7.36 -2.30
CA THR A 79 4.00 -8.60 -1.72
C THR A 79 5.04 -8.25 -0.67
N LEU A 80 4.85 -8.82 0.52
CA LEU A 80 5.78 -8.78 1.63
C LEU A 80 6.53 -10.11 1.71
N ASN A 81 7.84 -10.05 1.84
CA ASN A 81 8.71 -11.19 2.04
C ASN A 81 9.75 -10.83 3.10
N ASN A 82 9.52 -11.35 4.31
CA ASN A 82 10.39 -11.13 5.46
C ASN A 82 10.59 -9.62 5.77
N ASN A 83 9.51 -8.85 5.70
CA ASN A 83 9.49 -7.43 6.02
C ASN A 83 9.29 -7.18 7.52
N SER A 84 9.60 -5.97 7.97
CA SER A 84 9.08 -5.45 9.25
C SER A 84 7.87 -4.58 8.98
N LEU A 85 6.88 -4.59 9.88
CA LEU A 85 5.68 -3.77 9.78
C LEU A 85 5.43 -3.10 11.12
N LEU A 86 5.69 -1.80 11.20
CA LEU A 86 5.32 -0.98 12.33
C LEU A 86 3.85 -0.55 12.20
N VAL A 87 3.04 -0.96 13.15
CA VAL A 87 1.64 -0.55 13.29
C VAL A 87 1.58 0.57 14.31
N LYS A 88 1.67 1.83 13.86
CA LYS A 88 1.75 3.00 14.77
C LYS A 88 0.64 3.05 15.82
N PRO A 89 -0.65 2.79 15.49
CA PRO A 89 -1.71 2.81 16.51
C PRO A 89 -1.52 1.82 17.65
N LEU A 90 -0.72 0.77 17.43
CA LEU A 90 -0.41 -0.25 18.44
C LEU A 90 0.97 -0.05 19.08
N GLU A 91 1.73 0.94 18.61
CA GLU A 91 3.14 1.18 18.97
C GLU A 91 3.98 -0.09 18.91
N SER A 92 3.70 -0.95 17.91
CA SER A 92 4.27 -2.28 17.86
C SER A 92 4.70 -2.70 16.47
N THR A 93 5.77 -3.49 16.41
CA THR A 93 6.37 -3.98 15.18
C THR A 93 6.15 -5.47 15.05
N LEU A 94 5.58 -5.85 13.92
CA LEU A 94 5.57 -7.23 13.44
C LEU A 94 6.85 -7.49 12.64
N GLU A 95 7.53 -8.58 12.95
CA GLU A 95 8.78 -8.98 12.30
C GLU A 95 8.56 -10.16 11.37
N LYS A 96 9.43 -10.32 10.37
CA LYS A 96 9.37 -11.42 9.40
C LYS A 96 8.02 -11.55 8.68
N VAL A 97 7.35 -10.43 8.46
CA VAL A 97 6.03 -10.36 7.83
C VAL A 97 6.14 -10.84 6.40
N SER A 98 5.34 -11.84 6.06
CA SER A 98 5.27 -12.42 4.72
C SER A 98 3.82 -12.65 4.31
N GLY A 99 3.52 -12.40 3.04
CA GLY A 99 2.17 -12.48 2.49
C GLY A 99 1.88 -11.31 1.57
N LYS A 100 0.60 -10.98 1.39
CA LYS A 100 0.18 -9.95 0.44
C LYS A 100 -0.91 -9.07 1.01
N PHE A 101 -0.97 -7.84 0.51
CA PHE A 101 -2.10 -6.97 0.72
C PHE A 101 -2.41 -6.16 -0.53
N THR A 102 -3.67 -5.74 -0.63
CA THR A 102 -4.14 -4.83 -1.67
C THR A 102 -4.38 -3.45 -1.10
N PHE A 103 -4.31 -2.44 -1.96
CA PHE A 103 -4.73 -1.10 -1.65
C PHE A 103 -5.72 -0.59 -2.69
N ASP A 104 -6.70 0.18 -2.21
CA ASP A 104 -7.59 1.01 -3.00
C ASP A 104 -7.62 2.39 -2.33
N ASN A 105 -6.81 3.30 -2.85
CA ASN A 105 -6.42 4.55 -2.20
C ASN A 105 -5.88 4.28 -0.79
N GLY A 106 -6.43 4.91 0.25
CA GLY A 106 -5.99 4.71 1.64
C GLY A 106 -6.56 3.47 2.31
N ASN A 107 -7.44 2.72 1.64
CA ASN A 107 -7.98 1.47 2.16
C ASN A 107 -7.03 0.33 1.82
N LEU A 108 -6.50 -0.32 2.84
CA LEU A 108 -5.61 -1.45 2.72
C LEU A 108 -6.35 -2.69 3.21
N ALA A 109 -6.17 -3.82 2.53
CA ALA A 109 -6.73 -5.10 2.95
C ALA A 109 -5.73 -6.21 2.68
N SER A 110 -5.35 -6.95 3.71
CA SER A 110 -4.41 -8.06 3.57
C SER A 110 -5.13 -9.39 3.38
N ASP A 111 -4.44 -10.30 2.67
CA ASP A 111 -4.64 -11.73 2.88
C ASP A 111 -4.09 -12.11 4.26
N THR A 112 -4.07 -13.40 4.57
CA THR A 112 -3.37 -13.89 5.77
C THR A 112 -1.87 -13.68 5.65
N LEU A 113 -1.36 -12.82 6.53
CA LEU A 113 0.06 -12.57 6.72
C LEU A 113 0.58 -13.46 7.84
N THR A 114 1.74 -14.05 7.63
CA THR A 114 2.50 -14.69 8.71
C THR A 114 3.52 -13.71 9.25
N ALA A 115 3.64 -13.60 10.56
CA ALA A 115 4.57 -12.70 11.22
C ALA A 115 5.03 -13.26 12.56
N ASN A 116 6.04 -12.62 13.14
CA ASN A 116 6.43 -12.78 14.53
C ASN A 116 6.10 -11.51 15.31
N TRP A 117 5.46 -11.64 16.45
CA TRP A 117 5.19 -10.55 17.39
C TRP A 117 5.74 -10.90 18.76
N PHE A 118 6.63 -10.06 19.28
CA PHE A 118 7.37 -10.34 20.51
C PHE A 118 8.03 -11.74 20.53
N GLY A 119 8.50 -12.20 19.36
CA GLY A 119 9.15 -13.51 19.19
C GLY A 119 8.19 -14.69 19.00
N GLN A 120 6.87 -14.46 19.08
CA GLN A 120 5.86 -15.50 18.89
C GLN A 120 5.31 -15.48 17.46
N PRO A 121 5.21 -16.64 16.79
CA PRO A 121 4.62 -16.71 15.46
C PRO A 121 3.11 -16.47 15.53
N LEU A 122 2.59 -15.72 14.56
CA LEU A 122 1.15 -15.48 14.43
C LEU A 122 0.73 -15.31 12.97
N ALA A 123 -0.55 -15.54 12.72
CA ALA A 123 -1.22 -15.23 11.48
C ALA A 123 -2.16 -14.04 11.70
N VAL A 124 -2.06 -13.01 10.86
CA VAL A 124 -2.90 -11.81 10.94
C VAL A 124 -3.47 -11.43 9.60
N ASN A 125 -4.69 -10.93 9.64
CA ASN A 125 -5.29 -10.15 8.58
C ASN A 125 -5.44 -8.72 9.10
N PHE A 126 -5.29 -7.73 8.23
CA PHE A 126 -5.58 -6.34 8.58
C PHE A 126 -6.41 -5.66 7.51
N THR A 127 -7.17 -4.66 7.94
CA THR A 127 -7.85 -3.72 7.06
C THR A 127 -7.70 -2.30 7.58
N THR A 128 -7.49 -1.33 6.71
CA THR A 128 -7.61 0.10 7.03
C THR A 128 -8.82 0.68 6.31
N ASN A 129 -9.44 1.69 6.91
CA ASN A 129 -10.48 2.48 6.27
C ASN A 129 -10.03 3.94 6.22
N GLU A 130 -9.82 4.44 5.01
CA GLU A 130 -9.63 5.85 4.73
C GLU A 130 -10.86 6.61 5.26
N GLY A 131 -10.65 7.53 6.21
CA GLY A 131 -11.74 8.33 6.80
C GLY A 131 -12.42 7.77 8.06
N ARG A 132 -12.03 6.60 8.59
CA ARG A 132 -12.46 6.18 9.95
C ARG A 132 -11.43 5.29 10.66
N ARG A 133 -10.84 5.84 11.72
CA ARG A 133 -9.93 5.15 12.66
C ARG A 133 -10.64 3.96 13.32
N THR A 134 -10.61 2.78 12.71
CA THR A 134 -11.09 1.55 13.37
C THR A 134 -10.35 0.34 12.81
N ILE A 135 -9.49 -0.27 13.62
CA ILE A 135 -8.94 -1.61 13.40
C ILE A 135 -9.90 -2.59 14.09
N ARG A 136 -10.43 -3.60 13.37
CA ARG A 136 -11.21 -4.69 13.97
C ARG A 136 -10.46 -6.03 13.86
N SER A 137 -10.31 -6.64 15.04
CA SER A 137 -10.05 -8.05 15.38
C SER A 137 -8.82 -8.77 14.82
N MET A 138 -7.93 -9.18 15.74
CA MET A 138 -7.11 -10.40 15.64
C MET A 138 -7.95 -11.58 16.17
N SER A 139 -8.09 -12.66 15.40
CA SER A 139 -8.57 -13.94 15.90
C SER A 139 -7.36 -14.79 16.31
N ALA A 140 -7.38 -15.30 17.54
CA ALA A 140 -6.43 -16.27 18.08
C ALA A 140 -6.69 -17.67 17.52
#